data_AF-A0A7K9ALF7-F1
#
_entry.id   AF-A0A7K9ALF7-F1
#
_cell.length_a   1.000
_cell.length_b   1.000
_cell.length_c   1.000
_cell.angle_alpha   90.00
_cell.angle_beta   90.00
_cell.angle_gamma   90.00
#
_symmetry.space_group_name_H-M   'P 1'
#
loop_
_entity.id
_entity.type
_entity.pdbx_description
1 polymer ?
#
loop_
_entity_poly.entity_id
_entity_poly.type
_entity_poly.pdbx_seq_one_letter_code
_entity_poly.pdbx_strand_id
1 'polypeptide(L)'
;FIHMLQGAKKKDILQLLRKAPREMVPFFVEAAVAAQSAASLAALSSFLDFGKTPRSLLEKFLYAAAFSPRPSKELLSLVLDKLRGKRLALEVRETGIIVIGSLVSKLCRQKLCGSQEVERGAETILQGLGNAKEESEVVLHLMALRNALLPESIPTLLRYTEEGPAAVTAAAVAALQRFPTQHVSSEVKRAMRRIFHEKRKSYEKTCRLAAAEILLDHEPLPMDVVNILLATTEMETELATLLRLKIQNSLR
;
A
#
# COMPACT_ATOMS: atom_id res chain seq x y z
N PHE A 1 14.03 -26.10 -3.64
CA PHE A 1 12.58 -26.34 -3.72
C PHE A 1 11.86 -25.40 -4.69
N ILE A 2 11.96 -24.07 -4.56
CA ILE A 2 11.30 -23.11 -5.48
C ILE A 2 11.66 -23.37 -6.96
N HIS A 3 12.93 -23.60 -7.28
CA HIS A 3 13.36 -23.97 -8.64
C HIS A 3 12.70 -25.24 -9.19
N MET A 4 12.34 -26.20 -8.33
CA MET A 4 11.59 -27.38 -8.77
C MET A 4 10.16 -27.01 -9.15
N LEU A 5 9.50 -26.14 -8.38
CA LEU A 5 8.14 -25.66 -8.68
C LEU A 5 8.10 -24.79 -9.94
N GLN A 6 9.19 -24.11 -10.29
CA GLN A 6 9.29 -23.35 -11.54
C GLN A 6 9.15 -24.24 -12.78
N GLY A 7 9.73 -25.44 -12.75
CA GLY A 7 9.66 -26.41 -13.85
C GLY A 7 8.54 -27.45 -13.75
N ALA A 8 7.82 -27.52 -12.62
CA ALA A 8 6.80 -28.53 -12.40
C ALA A 8 5.49 -28.25 -13.15
N LYS A 9 4.75 -29.31 -13.49
CA LYS A 9 3.44 -29.18 -14.15
C LYS A 9 2.35 -28.84 -13.12
N LYS A 10 1.31 -28.14 -13.56
CA LYS A 10 0.14 -27.75 -12.73
C LYS A 10 -0.42 -28.94 -11.94
N LYS A 11 -0.56 -30.11 -12.59
CA LYS A 11 -1.13 -31.33 -11.99
C LYS A 11 -0.32 -31.79 -10.78
N ASP A 12 1.01 -31.77 -10.90
CA ASP A 12 1.91 -32.27 -9.87
C ASP A 12 1.92 -31.33 -8.66
N ILE A 13 1.94 -30.01 -8.91
CA ILE A 13 1.86 -28.98 -7.86
C ILE A 13 0.51 -29.05 -7.13
N LEU A 14 -0.59 -29.20 -7.86
CA LEU A 14 -1.92 -29.33 -7.27
C LEU A 14 -2.05 -30.61 -6.44
N GLN A 15 -1.46 -31.71 -6.89
CA GLN A 15 -1.41 -32.96 -6.14
C GLN A 15 -0.58 -32.82 -4.86
N LEU A 16 0.57 -32.13 -4.92
CA LEU A 16 1.39 -31.81 -3.75
C LEU A 16 0.58 -31.01 -2.72
N LEU A 17 -0.07 -29.91 -3.13
CA LEU A 17 -0.87 -29.07 -2.25
C LEU A 17 -2.01 -29.82 -1.56
N ARG A 18 -2.65 -30.75 -2.28
CA ARG A 18 -3.78 -31.55 -1.75
C ARG A 18 -3.35 -32.69 -0.83
N LYS A 19 -2.18 -33.29 -1.06
CA LYS A 19 -1.67 -34.44 -0.30
C LYS A 19 -0.73 -34.07 0.84
N ALA A 20 -0.27 -32.82 0.89
CA ALA A 20 0.61 -32.32 1.94
C ALA A 20 -0.04 -32.45 3.33
N PRO A 21 0.75 -32.75 4.38
CA PRO A 21 0.31 -32.55 5.77
C PRO A 21 -0.19 -31.12 5.97
N ARG A 22 -1.23 -30.95 6.79
CA ARG A 22 -1.92 -29.66 6.97
C ARG A 22 -0.95 -28.55 7.39
N GLU A 23 0.03 -28.89 8.20
CA GLU A 23 1.06 -28.02 8.75
C GLU A 23 2.04 -27.52 7.68
N MET A 24 2.21 -28.29 6.60
CA MET A 24 3.12 -27.97 5.48
C MET A 24 2.43 -27.23 4.34
N VAL A 25 1.09 -27.22 4.29
CA VAL A 25 0.33 -26.53 3.23
C VAL A 25 0.68 -25.04 3.12
N PRO A 26 0.78 -24.25 4.21
CA PRO A 26 1.18 -22.85 4.12
C PRO A 26 2.54 -22.66 3.44
N PHE A 27 3.53 -23.47 3.81
CA PHE A 27 4.86 -23.44 3.20
C PHE A 27 4.81 -23.70 1.69
N PHE A 28 4.04 -24.70 1.26
CA PHE A 28 3.90 -25.01 -0.17
C PHE A 28 3.16 -23.91 -0.94
N VAL A 29 2.19 -23.24 -0.30
CA VAL A 29 1.52 -22.07 -0.88
C VAL A 29 2.51 -20.93 -1.07
N GLU A 30 3.30 -20.59 -0.05
CA GLU A 30 4.33 -19.54 -0.12
C GLU A 30 5.37 -19.87 -1.20
N ALA A 31 5.85 -21.11 -1.25
CA ALA A 31 6.82 -21.56 -2.26
C ALA A 31 6.25 -21.51 -3.69
N ALA A 32 4.98 -21.85 -3.88
CA ALA A 32 4.32 -21.76 -5.19
C ALA A 32 4.10 -20.31 -5.63
N VAL A 33 3.80 -19.40 -4.70
CA VAL A 33 3.77 -17.95 -4.98
C VAL A 33 5.17 -17.46 -5.37
N ALA A 34 6.21 -17.85 -4.63
CA ALA A 34 7.58 -17.45 -4.91
C ALA A 34 8.11 -18.01 -6.25
N ALA A 35 7.63 -19.17 -6.68
CA ALA A 35 8.01 -19.78 -7.96
C ALA A 35 7.55 -18.95 -9.17
N GLN A 36 6.38 -18.31 -9.08
CA GLN A 36 5.81 -17.44 -10.12
C GLN A 36 5.69 -18.06 -11.52
N SER A 37 5.75 -19.39 -11.63
CA SER A 37 5.48 -20.08 -12.89
C SER A 37 3.98 -20.10 -13.17
N ALA A 38 3.59 -20.05 -14.45
CA ALA A 38 2.20 -20.16 -14.86
C ALA A 38 1.52 -21.42 -14.28
N ALA A 39 2.26 -22.53 -14.21
CA ALA A 39 1.80 -23.78 -13.61
C ALA A 39 1.53 -23.64 -12.10
N SER A 40 2.43 -22.97 -11.36
CA SER A 40 2.28 -22.73 -9.92
C SER A 40 1.08 -21.85 -9.61
N LEU A 41 0.94 -20.73 -10.31
CA LEU A 41 -0.18 -19.81 -10.12
C LEU A 41 -1.52 -20.44 -10.54
N ALA A 42 -1.55 -21.22 -11.63
CA ALA A 42 -2.75 -21.94 -12.03
C ALA A 42 -3.14 -23.04 -11.03
N ALA A 43 -2.15 -23.71 -10.41
CA ALA A 43 -2.39 -24.69 -9.35
C ALA A 43 -2.95 -24.00 -8.09
N LEU A 44 -2.36 -22.89 -7.66
CA LEU A 44 -2.86 -22.07 -6.54
C LEU A 44 -4.28 -21.57 -6.79
N SER A 45 -4.57 -21.06 -7.98
CA SER A 45 -5.92 -20.64 -8.35
C SER A 45 -6.93 -21.79 -8.28
N SER A 46 -6.51 -23.02 -8.60
CA SER A 46 -7.38 -24.20 -8.50
C SER A 46 -7.52 -24.74 -7.07
N PHE A 47 -6.53 -24.48 -6.21
CA PHE A 47 -6.46 -24.98 -4.84
C PHE A 47 -7.14 -24.05 -3.83
N LEU A 48 -6.96 -22.73 -3.97
CA LEU A 48 -7.48 -21.72 -3.06
C LEU A 48 -8.89 -21.29 -3.48
N ASP A 49 -9.90 -21.80 -2.81
CA ASP A 49 -11.29 -21.33 -2.91
C ASP A 49 -11.52 -20.35 -1.77
N PHE A 50 -11.49 -19.04 -2.04
CA PHE A 50 -11.56 -18.04 -0.96
C PHE A 50 -12.89 -18.07 -0.18
N GLY A 51 -13.93 -18.75 -0.68
CA GLY A 51 -15.18 -18.94 0.06
C GLY A 51 -15.19 -20.18 0.97
N LYS A 52 -14.16 -21.04 0.90
CA LYS A 52 -14.09 -22.31 1.66
C LYS A 52 -12.75 -22.53 2.37
N THR A 53 -11.67 -22.02 1.80
CA THR A 53 -10.33 -22.15 2.34
C THR A 53 -10.23 -21.42 3.68
N PRO A 54 -9.59 -22.02 4.70
CA PRO A 54 -9.42 -21.38 6.00
C PRO A 54 -8.75 -20.01 5.88
N ARG A 55 -9.26 -19.03 6.65
CA ARG A 55 -8.80 -17.63 6.65
C ARG A 55 -7.28 -17.51 6.80
N SER A 56 -6.70 -18.26 7.72
CA SER A 56 -5.26 -18.26 8.00
C SER A 56 -4.42 -18.64 6.78
N LEU A 57 -4.89 -19.56 5.94
CA LEU A 57 -4.18 -19.95 4.72
C LEU A 57 -4.33 -18.92 3.61
N LEU A 58 -5.48 -18.26 3.52
CA LEU A 58 -5.72 -17.15 2.58
C LEU A 58 -4.84 -15.95 2.92
N GLU A 59 -4.74 -15.59 4.19
CA GLU A 59 -3.82 -14.54 4.67
C GLU A 59 -2.37 -14.88 4.31
N LYS A 60 -1.92 -16.12 4.53
CA LYS A 60 -0.58 -16.57 4.13
C LYS A 60 -0.33 -16.41 2.64
N PHE A 61 -1.28 -16.81 1.79
CA PHE A 61 -1.20 -16.59 0.35
C PHE A 61 -1.09 -15.09 0.00
N LEU A 62 -1.96 -14.26 0.59
CA LEU A 62 -2.02 -12.83 0.35
C LEU A 62 -0.73 -12.11 0.79
N TYR A 63 -0.18 -12.46 1.96
CA TYR A 63 1.11 -11.93 2.42
C TYR A 63 2.24 -12.38 1.51
N ALA A 64 2.29 -13.66 1.12
CA ALA A 64 3.30 -14.15 0.17
C ALA A 64 3.25 -13.37 -1.15
N ALA A 65 2.04 -13.07 -1.65
CA ALA A 65 1.85 -12.25 -2.84
C ALA A 65 2.34 -10.82 -2.62
N ALA A 66 1.93 -10.16 -1.53
CA ALA A 66 2.37 -8.81 -1.19
C ALA A 66 3.88 -8.69 -1.02
N PHE A 67 4.55 -9.72 -0.50
CA PHE A 67 6.01 -9.72 -0.28
C PHE A 67 6.81 -10.28 -1.45
N SER A 68 6.18 -10.79 -2.51
CA SER A 68 6.89 -11.23 -3.71
C SER A 68 7.78 -10.10 -4.26
N PRO A 69 9.10 -10.29 -4.42
CA PRO A 69 10.01 -9.21 -4.79
C PRO A 69 9.83 -8.76 -6.24
N ARG A 70 9.47 -9.68 -7.14
CA ARG A 70 9.28 -9.41 -8.58
C ARG A 70 7.99 -10.08 -9.07
N PRO A 71 6.80 -9.61 -8.63
CA PRO A 71 5.53 -10.24 -8.97
C PRO A 71 5.29 -10.24 -10.48
N SER A 72 4.57 -11.24 -10.97
CA SER A 72 4.07 -11.33 -12.34
C SER A 72 2.67 -10.74 -12.47
N LYS A 73 2.27 -10.43 -13.71
CA LYS A 73 0.92 -9.92 -14.00
C LYS A 73 -0.15 -10.96 -13.69
N GLU A 74 0.18 -12.23 -13.88
CA GLU A 74 -0.69 -13.37 -13.59
C GLU A 74 -0.96 -13.51 -12.08
N LEU A 75 0.01 -13.18 -11.22
CA LEU A 75 -0.20 -13.16 -9.77
C LEU A 75 -1.18 -12.04 -9.38
N LEU A 76 -1.04 -10.85 -9.95
CA LEU A 76 -2.00 -9.76 -9.74
C LEU A 76 -3.39 -10.13 -10.26
N SER A 77 -3.48 -10.72 -11.47
CA SER A 77 -4.76 -11.19 -12.01
C SER A 77 -5.42 -12.19 -11.07
N LEU A 78 -4.67 -13.18 -10.59
CA LEU A 78 -5.18 -14.20 -9.68
C LEU A 78 -5.75 -13.56 -8.40
N VAL A 79 -5.03 -12.63 -7.77
CA VAL A 79 -5.51 -11.94 -6.56
C VAL A 79 -6.79 -11.16 -6.86
N LEU A 80 -6.82 -10.37 -7.94
CA LEU A 80 -8.00 -9.60 -8.35
C LEU A 80 -9.22 -10.51 -8.63
N ASP A 81 -9.01 -11.63 -9.32
CA ASP A 81 -10.08 -12.56 -9.69
C ASP A 81 -10.65 -13.25 -8.45
N LYS A 82 -9.80 -13.62 -7.47
CA LYS A 82 -10.24 -14.24 -6.21
C LYS A 82 -11.00 -13.28 -5.31
N LEU A 83 -10.65 -12.00 -5.32
CA LEU A 83 -11.31 -10.97 -4.51
C LEU A 83 -12.68 -10.53 -5.03
N ARG A 84 -13.06 -10.91 -6.26
CA ARG A 84 -14.41 -10.68 -6.80
C ARG A 84 -15.47 -11.64 -6.26
N GLY A 85 -15.08 -12.66 -5.47
CA GLY A 85 -16.00 -13.64 -4.92
C GLY A 85 -17.02 -13.04 -3.93
N LYS A 86 -18.31 -13.40 -4.06
CA LYS A 86 -19.40 -12.87 -3.22
C LYS A 86 -19.40 -13.33 -1.75
N ARG A 87 -18.57 -14.32 -1.39
CA ARG A 87 -18.56 -14.98 -0.06
C ARG A 87 -17.19 -14.88 0.62
N LEU A 88 -16.62 -13.67 0.60
CA LEU A 88 -15.32 -13.39 1.23
C LEU A 88 -15.52 -12.91 2.66
N ALA A 89 -14.71 -13.43 3.58
CA ALA A 89 -14.56 -12.81 4.89
C ALA A 89 -14.02 -11.37 4.74
N LEU A 90 -14.52 -10.45 5.56
CA LEU A 90 -14.20 -9.02 5.46
C LEU A 90 -12.70 -8.79 5.55
N GLU A 91 -12.02 -9.41 6.51
CA GLU A 91 -10.60 -9.22 6.76
C GLU A 91 -9.72 -9.74 5.60
N VAL A 92 -10.17 -10.79 4.92
CA VAL A 92 -9.49 -11.32 3.71
C VAL A 92 -9.65 -10.34 2.56
N ARG A 93 -10.84 -9.74 2.41
CA ARG A 93 -11.10 -8.71 1.40
C ARG A 93 -10.24 -7.48 1.64
N GLU A 94 -10.19 -6.99 2.88
CA GLU A 94 -9.40 -5.83 3.29
C GLU A 94 -7.90 -6.08 3.04
N THR A 95 -7.38 -7.21 3.52
CA THR A 95 -5.99 -7.61 3.26
C THR A 95 -5.71 -7.68 1.76
N GLY A 96 -6.64 -8.25 0.99
CA GLY A 96 -6.55 -8.33 -0.46
C GLY A 96 -6.43 -6.98 -1.16
N ILE A 97 -7.22 -5.98 -0.75
CA ILE A 97 -7.17 -4.62 -1.28
C ILE A 97 -5.79 -3.98 -1.05
N ILE A 98 -5.22 -4.15 0.15
CA ILE A 98 -3.88 -3.66 0.48
C ILE A 98 -2.80 -4.37 -0.36
N VAL A 99 -2.95 -5.67 -0.59
CA VAL A 99 -2.04 -6.49 -1.41
C VAL A 99 -2.06 -6.05 -2.87
N ILE A 100 -3.23 -5.71 -3.44
CA ILE A 100 -3.34 -5.17 -4.80
C ILE A 100 -2.44 -3.94 -4.94
N GLY A 101 -2.48 -3.01 -3.98
CA GLY A 101 -1.62 -1.83 -3.99
C GLY A 101 -0.12 -2.17 -4.05
N SER A 102 0.33 -3.12 -3.22
CA SER A 102 1.74 -3.58 -3.23
C SER A 102 2.15 -4.17 -4.59
N LEU A 103 1.30 -5.02 -5.16
CA LEU A 103 1.55 -5.66 -6.46
C LEU A 103 1.59 -4.63 -7.60
N VAL A 104 0.64 -3.69 -7.63
CA VAL A 104 0.60 -2.58 -8.59
C VAL A 104 1.90 -1.79 -8.56
N SER A 105 2.36 -1.35 -7.38
CA SER A 105 3.61 -0.59 -7.26
C SER A 105 4.82 -1.35 -7.78
N LYS A 106 4.92 -2.64 -7.44
CA LYS A 106 6.04 -3.48 -7.87
C LYS A 106 6.02 -3.76 -9.36
N LEU A 107 4.85 -3.90 -9.98
CA LEU A 107 4.73 -4.05 -11.43
C LEU A 107 5.08 -2.74 -12.15
N CYS A 108 4.62 -1.58 -11.64
CA CYS A 108 5.01 -0.28 -12.20
C CYS A 108 6.53 -0.06 -12.12
N ARG A 109 7.19 -0.39 -11.00
CA ARG A 109 8.67 -0.35 -10.89
C ARG A 109 9.39 -1.28 -11.86
N GLN A 110 8.74 -2.36 -12.28
CA GLN A 110 9.23 -3.27 -13.30
C GLN A 110 8.88 -2.82 -14.74
N LYS A 111 8.47 -1.56 -14.93
CA LYS A 111 8.06 -0.97 -16.22
C LYS A 111 6.82 -1.64 -16.84
N LEU A 112 5.96 -2.22 -16.01
CA LEU A 112 4.69 -2.86 -16.43
C LEU A 112 3.46 -2.02 -16.03
N CYS A 113 3.62 -0.71 -15.81
CA CYS A 113 2.54 0.12 -15.29
C CYS A 113 1.34 0.25 -16.25
N GLY A 114 1.60 0.26 -17.56
CA GLY A 114 0.56 0.28 -18.60
C GLY A 114 0.05 -1.10 -19.00
N SER A 115 0.18 -2.12 -18.14
CA SER A 115 -0.44 -3.41 -18.39
C SER A 115 -1.89 -3.38 -17.93
N GLN A 116 -2.77 -4.08 -18.66
CA GLN A 116 -4.19 -4.16 -18.34
C GLN A 116 -4.45 -4.63 -16.90
N GLU A 117 -3.63 -5.53 -16.38
CA GLU A 117 -3.76 -6.04 -15.02
C GLU A 117 -3.45 -4.98 -13.97
N VAL A 118 -2.46 -4.12 -14.23
CA VAL A 118 -2.10 -3.00 -13.35
C VAL A 118 -3.16 -1.91 -13.38
N GLU A 119 -3.63 -1.55 -14.58
CA GLU A 119 -4.74 -0.60 -14.75
C GLU A 119 -5.99 -1.09 -14.01
N ARG A 120 -6.38 -2.35 -14.20
CA ARG A 120 -7.50 -2.98 -13.48
C ARG A 120 -7.29 -2.97 -11.97
N GLY A 121 -6.06 -3.15 -11.50
CA GLY A 121 -5.72 -3.07 -10.08
C GLY A 121 -5.89 -1.65 -9.52
N ALA A 122 -5.38 -0.65 -10.24
CA ALA A 122 -5.52 0.76 -9.88
C ALA A 122 -6.99 1.20 -9.86
N GLU A 123 -7.76 0.84 -10.91
CA GLU A 123 -9.19 1.09 -11.00
C GLU A 123 -9.95 0.44 -9.84
N THR A 124 -9.61 -0.80 -9.47
CA THR A 124 -10.25 -1.48 -8.33
C THR A 124 -10.07 -0.68 -7.04
N ILE A 125 -8.88 -0.13 -6.79
CA ILE A 125 -8.61 0.69 -5.60
C ILE A 125 -9.37 2.03 -5.68
N LEU A 126 -9.31 2.72 -6.81
CA LEU A 126 -9.93 4.04 -6.99
C LEU A 126 -11.46 3.99 -6.96
N GLN A 127 -12.06 3.00 -7.62
CA GLN A 127 -13.51 2.77 -7.57
C GLN A 127 -13.95 2.40 -6.15
N GLY A 128 -13.17 1.57 -5.46
CA GLY A 128 -13.44 1.23 -4.06
C GLY A 128 -13.39 2.45 -3.15
N LEU A 129 -12.43 3.36 -3.35
CA LEU A 129 -12.33 4.63 -2.64
C LEU A 129 -13.53 5.55 -2.92
N GLY A 130 -13.98 5.63 -4.18
CA GLY A 130 -15.13 6.45 -4.58
C GLY A 130 -16.47 5.91 -4.08
N ASN A 131 -16.58 4.59 -3.88
CA ASN A 131 -17.79 3.93 -3.40
C ASN A 131 -17.84 3.72 -1.88
N ALA A 132 -16.75 4.02 -1.17
CA ALA A 132 -16.64 3.85 0.27
C ALA A 132 -17.67 4.74 0.99
N LYS A 133 -18.40 4.14 1.94
CA LYS A 133 -19.44 4.84 2.72
C LYS A 133 -18.96 5.13 4.13
N GLU A 134 -18.15 4.23 4.68
CA GLU A 134 -17.61 4.34 6.04
C GLU A 134 -16.19 4.91 6.03
N GLU A 135 -15.83 5.61 7.10
CA GLU A 135 -14.48 6.17 7.26
C GLU A 135 -13.39 5.09 7.17
N SER A 136 -13.64 3.91 7.75
CA SER A 136 -12.74 2.76 7.71
C SER A 136 -12.51 2.23 6.29
N GLU A 137 -13.54 2.24 5.45
CA GLU A 137 -13.43 1.86 4.03
C GLU A 137 -12.60 2.87 3.24
N VAL A 138 -12.76 4.17 3.52
CA VAL A 138 -11.94 5.22 2.90
C VAL A 138 -10.47 5.03 3.30
N VAL A 139 -10.19 4.85 4.59
CA VAL A 139 -8.84 4.61 5.12
C VAL A 139 -8.20 3.38 4.48
N LEU A 140 -8.95 2.27 4.34
CA LEU A 140 -8.48 1.05 3.69
C LEU A 140 -7.98 1.30 2.26
N HIS A 141 -8.75 2.02 1.44
CA HIS A 141 -8.36 2.29 0.05
C HIS A 141 -7.23 3.32 -0.04
N LEU A 142 -7.14 4.27 0.89
CA LEU A 142 -5.98 5.17 1.01
C LEU A 142 -4.71 4.39 1.38
N MET A 143 -4.79 3.37 2.24
CA MET A 143 -3.66 2.48 2.52
C MET A 143 -3.24 1.66 1.29
N ALA A 144 -4.20 1.22 0.47
CA ALA A 144 -3.88 0.57 -0.80
C ALA A 144 -3.22 1.53 -1.80
N LEU A 145 -3.68 2.78 -1.90
CA LEU A 145 -3.02 3.82 -2.72
C LEU A 145 -1.61 4.16 -2.20
N ARG A 146 -1.43 4.25 -0.88
CA ARG A 146 -0.11 4.40 -0.24
C ARG A 146 0.85 3.30 -0.65
N ASN A 147 0.37 2.07 -0.81
CA ASN A 147 1.21 0.97 -1.30
C ASN A 147 1.42 1.04 -2.81
N ALA A 148 0.41 1.45 -3.59
CA ALA A 148 0.45 1.53 -5.04
C ALA A 148 1.43 2.58 -5.57
N LEU A 149 1.51 3.74 -4.90
CA LEU A 149 2.40 4.86 -5.26
C LEU A 149 2.25 5.29 -6.72
N LEU A 150 1.00 5.37 -7.19
CA LEU A 150 0.68 5.88 -8.50
C LEU A 150 0.69 7.42 -8.45
N PRO A 151 1.56 8.11 -9.20
CA PRO A 151 1.60 9.58 -9.20
C PRO A 151 0.23 10.20 -9.52
N GLU A 152 -0.58 9.47 -10.28
CA GLU A 152 -1.85 9.98 -10.82
C GLU A 152 -2.93 9.99 -9.72
N SER A 153 -2.65 9.34 -8.59
CA SER A 153 -3.48 9.37 -7.39
C SER A 153 -3.22 10.60 -6.50
N ILE A 154 -2.14 11.36 -6.74
CA ILE A 154 -1.77 12.52 -5.90
C ILE A 154 -2.89 13.56 -5.79
N PRO A 155 -3.57 13.98 -6.88
CA PRO A 155 -4.69 14.92 -6.78
C PRO A 155 -5.81 14.40 -5.86
N THR A 156 -6.12 13.10 -5.96
CA THR A 156 -7.10 12.45 -5.09
C THR A 156 -6.64 12.45 -3.63
N LEU A 157 -5.39 12.11 -3.35
CA LEU A 157 -4.83 12.13 -2.00
C LEU A 157 -4.89 13.53 -1.39
N LEU A 158 -4.51 14.56 -2.14
CA LEU A 158 -4.54 15.95 -1.69
C LEU A 158 -5.94 16.37 -1.25
N ARG A 159 -6.98 16.01 -2.01
CA ARG A 159 -8.37 16.27 -1.63
C ARG A 159 -8.70 15.70 -0.24
N TYR A 160 -8.32 14.46 0.02
CA TYR A 160 -8.55 13.83 1.34
C TYR A 160 -7.72 14.43 2.47
N THR A 161 -6.55 15.01 2.19
CA THR A 161 -5.78 15.73 3.23
C THR A 161 -6.45 17.03 3.70
N GLU A 162 -7.25 17.66 2.84
CA GLU A 162 -7.87 18.94 3.16
C GLU A 162 -9.28 18.76 3.73
N GLU A 163 -10.08 17.91 3.09
CA GLU A 163 -11.52 17.77 3.36
C GLU A 163 -11.84 16.64 4.35
N GLY A 164 -10.96 15.65 4.51
CA GLY A 164 -11.26 14.43 5.25
C GLY A 164 -11.40 14.62 6.76
N PRO A 165 -12.11 13.69 7.45
CA PRO A 165 -11.99 13.51 8.90
C PRO A 165 -10.54 13.22 9.33
N ALA A 166 -10.30 13.16 10.65
CA ALA A 166 -8.96 13.03 11.21
C ALA A 166 -8.21 11.78 10.70
N ALA A 167 -8.80 10.59 10.78
CA ALA A 167 -8.11 9.35 10.38
C ALA A 167 -7.91 9.27 8.86
N VAL A 168 -8.88 9.74 8.08
CA VAL A 168 -8.77 9.86 6.61
C VAL A 168 -7.66 10.82 6.21
N THR A 169 -7.59 11.98 6.86
CA THR A 169 -6.53 12.96 6.63
C THR A 169 -5.17 12.37 6.94
N ALA A 170 -5.02 11.70 8.10
CA ALA A 170 -3.78 11.05 8.50
C ALA A 170 -3.36 9.97 7.50
N ALA A 171 -4.31 9.14 7.03
CA ALA A 171 -4.04 8.11 6.01
C ALA A 171 -3.59 8.71 4.67
N ALA A 172 -4.22 9.81 4.23
CA ALA A 172 -3.86 10.50 2.99
C ALA A 172 -2.48 11.18 3.09
N VAL A 173 -2.15 11.81 4.22
CA VAL A 173 -0.81 12.38 4.45
C VAL A 173 0.25 11.28 4.51
N ALA A 174 -0.02 10.17 5.20
CA ALA A 174 0.87 9.01 5.24
C ALA A 174 1.07 8.35 3.86
N ALA A 175 0.09 8.48 2.96
CA ALA A 175 0.21 8.07 1.57
C ALA A 175 1.14 9.01 0.79
N LEU A 176 0.95 10.32 0.90
CA LEU A 176 1.81 11.33 0.26
C LEU A 176 3.27 11.25 0.73
N GLN A 177 3.49 10.95 2.00
CA GLN A 177 4.83 10.78 2.58
C GLN A 177 5.65 9.67 1.92
N ARG A 178 4.99 8.70 1.28
CA ARG A 178 5.67 7.56 0.66
C ARG A 178 6.18 7.83 -0.74
N PHE A 179 5.76 8.92 -1.37
CA PHE A 179 6.18 9.28 -2.73
C PHE A 179 7.65 9.73 -2.77
N PRO A 180 8.40 9.39 -3.83
CA PRO A 180 9.74 9.92 -4.04
C PRO A 180 9.69 11.43 -4.38
N THR A 181 10.79 12.14 -4.13
CA THR A 181 10.92 13.60 -4.28
C THR A 181 10.42 14.13 -5.62
N GLN A 182 10.67 13.41 -6.72
CA GLN A 182 10.20 13.77 -8.07
C GLN A 182 8.68 13.95 -8.21
N HIS A 183 7.89 13.39 -7.28
CA HIS A 183 6.43 13.51 -7.27
C HIS A 183 5.90 14.44 -6.17
N VAL A 184 6.78 14.99 -5.32
CA VAL A 184 6.41 15.94 -4.27
C VAL A 184 6.47 17.36 -4.83
N SER A 185 5.41 17.71 -5.55
CA SER A 185 5.28 19.01 -6.24
C SER A 185 5.13 20.19 -5.28
N SER A 186 5.22 21.40 -5.82
CA SER A 186 4.90 22.63 -5.07
C SER A 186 3.48 22.64 -4.51
N GLU A 187 2.54 21.94 -5.17
CA GLU A 187 1.16 21.80 -4.70
C GLU A 187 1.09 20.92 -3.45
N VAL A 188 1.79 19.78 -3.46
CA VAL A 188 1.90 18.91 -2.28
C VAL A 188 2.51 19.68 -1.12
N LYS A 189 3.65 20.37 -1.35
CA LYS A 189 4.29 21.20 -0.31
C LYS A 189 3.34 22.29 0.21
N ARG A 190 2.55 22.93 -0.66
CA ARG A 190 1.57 23.94 -0.25
C ARG A 190 0.49 23.35 0.66
N ALA A 191 -0.02 22.16 0.36
CA ALA A 191 -0.97 21.47 1.23
C ALA A 191 -0.33 21.11 2.58
N MET A 192 0.90 20.57 2.58
CA MET A 192 1.61 20.22 3.83
C MET A 192 1.86 21.43 4.73
N ARG A 193 2.19 22.60 4.16
CA ARG A 193 2.29 23.85 4.94
C ARG A 193 0.97 24.22 5.62
N ARG A 194 -0.16 24.07 4.92
CA ARG A 194 -1.48 24.35 5.48
C ARG A 194 -1.83 23.41 6.63
N ILE A 195 -1.46 22.13 6.51
CA ILE A 195 -1.65 21.11 7.55
C ILE A 195 -0.77 21.40 8.75
N PHE A 196 0.54 21.58 8.54
CA PHE A 196 1.51 21.80 9.60
C PHE A 196 1.19 23.04 10.46
N HIS A 197 0.77 24.13 9.80
CA HIS A 197 0.40 25.39 10.45
C HIS A 197 -1.10 25.52 10.75
N GLU A 198 -1.88 24.43 10.61
CA GLU A 198 -3.31 24.37 10.94
C GLU A 198 -4.14 25.52 10.33
N LYS A 199 -3.83 25.93 9.10
CA LYS A 199 -4.41 27.15 8.48
C LYS A 199 -5.88 27.03 8.09
N ARG A 200 -6.45 25.83 8.08
CA ARG A 200 -7.85 25.57 7.66
C ARG A 200 -8.70 24.97 8.77
N LYS A 201 -8.13 24.05 9.54
CA LYS A 201 -8.75 23.35 10.66
C LYS A 201 -7.64 22.88 11.59
N SER A 202 -8.02 22.39 12.77
CA SER A 202 -7.05 21.69 13.62
C SER A 202 -6.76 20.31 13.05
N TYR A 203 -5.50 19.89 13.17
CA TYR A 203 -5.00 18.61 12.70
C TYR A 203 -4.36 17.85 13.85
N GLU A 204 -4.45 16.52 13.82
CA GLU A 204 -3.75 15.68 14.78
C GLU A 204 -2.23 15.92 14.74
N LYS A 205 -1.59 15.85 15.90
CA LYS A 205 -0.15 16.12 16.06
C LYS A 205 0.73 15.25 15.17
N THR A 206 0.38 13.97 15.06
CA THR A 206 1.05 12.99 14.19
C THR A 206 0.93 13.36 12.71
N CYS A 207 -0.23 13.90 12.31
CA CYS A 207 -0.47 14.38 10.95
C CYS A 207 0.35 15.65 10.66
N ARG A 208 0.40 16.60 11.60
CA ARG A 208 1.25 17.79 11.50
C ARG A 208 2.72 17.40 11.39
N LEU A 209 3.17 16.43 12.18
CA LEU A 209 4.53 15.91 12.10
C LEU A 209 4.82 15.33 10.71
N ALA A 210 3.98 14.43 10.21
CA ALA A 210 4.17 13.84 8.88
C ALA A 210 4.20 14.90 7.77
N ALA A 211 3.38 15.95 7.87
CA ALA A 211 3.42 17.08 6.94
C ALA A 211 4.75 17.84 7.00
N ALA A 212 5.30 18.08 8.19
CA ALA A 212 6.62 18.69 8.35
C ALA A 212 7.73 17.79 7.78
N GLU A 213 7.64 16.47 7.99
CA GLU A 213 8.60 15.53 7.43
C GLU A 213 8.61 15.57 5.90
N ILE A 214 7.44 15.62 5.26
CA ILE A 214 7.34 15.79 3.80
C ILE A 214 8.02 17.09 3.34
N LEU A 215 7.84 18.20 4.08
CA LEU A 215 8.48 19.47 3.74
C LEU A 215 10.01 19.41 3.87
N LEU A 216 10.53 18.65 4.84
CA LEU A 216 11.95 18.53 5.14
C LEU A 216 12.67 17.50 4.25
N ASP A 217 12.01 16.39 3.91
CA ASP A 217 12.63 15.25 3.22
C ASP A 217 12.72 15.44 1.69
N HIS A 218 11.95 16.37 1.13
CA HIS A 218 11.79 16.52 -0.32
C HIS A 218 12.23 17.90 -0.82
N GLU A 219 13.52 18.19 -0.77
CA GLU A 219 14.11 19.47 -1.21
C GLU A 219 13.48 20.68 -0.47
N PRO A 220 13.82 20.86 0.82
CA PRO A 220 13.21 21.88 1.66
C PRO A 220 13.53 23.28 1.15
N LEU A 221 12.53 24.16 1.13
CA LEU A 221 12.81 25.59 0.94
C LEU A 221 13.39 26.15 2.24
N PRO A 222 14.34 27.11 2.19
CA PRO A 222 14.88 27.75 3.39
C PRO A 222 13.78 28.30 4.31
N MET A 223 12.73 28.88 3.73
CA MET A 223 11.57 29.37 4.49
C MET A 223 10.75 28.27 5.16
N ASP A 224 10.70 27.06 4.60
CA ASP A 224 10.03 25.93 5.26
C ASP A 224 10.80 25.53 6.52
N VAL A 225 12.13 25.46 6.44
CA VAL A 225 12.99 25.17 7.59
C VAL A 225 12.84 26.23 8.68
N VAL A 226 12.89 27.51 8.31
CA VAL A 226 12.74 28.63 9.25
C VAL A 226 11.37 28.58 9.93
N ASN A 227 10.28 28.44 9.16
CA ASN A 227 8.93 28.42 9.70
C ASN A 227 8.68 27.20 10.61
N ILE A 228 9.27 26.04 10.29
CA ILE A 228 9.20 24.86 11.14
C ILE A 228 9.97 25.09 12.45
N LEU A 229 11.19 25.65 12.39
CA LEU A 229 11.98 25.96 13.59
C LEU A 229 11.27 26.94 14.51
N LEU A 230 10.71 28.02 13.96
CA LEU A 230 9.91 28.99 14.71
C LEU A 230 8.70 28.32 15.36
N ALA A 231 7.97 27.47 14.63
CA ALA A 231 6.85 26.75 15.22
C ALA A 231 7.28 25.88 16.42
N THR A 232 8.49 25.31 16.44
CA THR A 232 8.95 24.48 17.57
C THR A 232 9.03 25.21 18.91
N THR A 233 9.01 26.55 18.95
CA THR A 233 9.01 27.29 20.22
C THR A 233 7.65 27.29 20.91
N GLU A 234 6.58 27.02 20.16
CA GLU A 234 5.19 27.03 20.63
C GLU A 234 4.59 25.62 20.64
N MET A 235 5.37 24.59 20.30
CA MET A 235 4.94 23.20 20.23
C MET A 235 5.29 22.44 21.50
N GLU A 236 4.60 21.31 21.72
CA GLU A 236 4.91 20.38 22.81
C GLU A 236 6.35 19.84 22.69
N THR A 237 6.97 19.60 23.85
CA THR A 237 8.40 19.28 23.98
C THR A 237 8.85 18.12 23.10
N GLU A 238 8.08 17.03 23.05
CA GLU A 238 8.45 15.84 22.27
C GLU A 238 8.50 16.12 20.77
N LEU A 239 7.45 16.76 20.25
CA LEU A 239 7.33 17.07 18.82
C LEU A 239 8.35 18.13 18.39
N ALA A 240 8.57 19.14 19.22
CA ALA A 240 9.62 20.13 19.03
C ALA A 240 11.02 19.49 18.98
N THR A 241 11.30 18.54 19.89
CA THR A 241 12.58 17.81 19.95
C THR A 241 12.79 16.99 18.69
N LEU A 242 11.78 16.24 18.25
CA LEU A 242 11.87 15.39 17.06
C LEU A 242 12.15 16.21 15.80
N LEU A 243 11.43 17.33 15.60
CA LEU A 243 11.65 18.21 14.44
C LEU A 243 13.04 18.87 14.46
N ARG A 244 13.51 19.32 15.63
CA ARG A 244 14.85 19.90 15.77
C ARG A 244 15.95 18.89 15.45
N LEU A 245 15.85 17.66 15.96
CA LEU A 245 16.79 16.59 15.65
C LEU A 245 16.80 16.26 14.16
N LYS A 246 15.63 16.21 13.51
CA LYS A 246 15.53 15.96 12.07
C LYS A 246 16.23 17.05 11.25
N ILE A 247 15.99 18.32 11.58
CA ILE A 247 16.66 19.45 10.90
C ILE A 247 18.17 19.40 11.13
N GLN A 248 18.63 19.16 12.37
CA GLN A 248 20.04 19.02 12.68
C GLN A 248 20.71 17.89 11.90
N ASN A 249 20.05 16.74 11.76
CA ASN A 249 20.56 15.62 11.00
C ASN A 249 20.59 15.87 9.49
N SER A 250 19.70 16.74 8.98
CA SER A 250 19.65 17.10 7.55
C SER A 250 20.70 18.15 7.15
N LEU A 251 21.32 18.81 8.14
CA LEU A 251 22.38 19.81 7.96
C LEU A 251 23.80 19.22 8.12
N ARG A 252 23.92 17.95 8.51
CA ARG A 252 25.19 17.21 8.60
C ARG A 252 25.48 16.50 7.28
#